data_AF-A0A0L7LSP3-F1
#
_entry.id   AF-A0A0L7LSP3-F1
#
_cell.length_a   1.000
_cell.length_b   1.000
_cell.length_c   1.000
_cell.angle_alpha   90.00
_cell.angle_beta   90.00
_cell.angle_gamma   90.00
#
_symmetry.space_group_name_H-M   'P 1'
#
loop_
_entity.id
_entity.type
_entity.pdbx_description
1 polymer ?
#
loop_
_entity_poly.entity_id
_entity_poly.type
_entity_poly.pdbx_seq_one_letter_code
_entity_poly.pdbx_strand_id
1 'polypeptide(L)'
;MEVSNEIKEEIRKTQTELKNAIRVHQIWVARLQEDVNNVHYKSKVIQAEKDIIDIGQTQKLVLERLRRELELYQQRLKTRNKQINIEIDNRLIAQQIRDHQLKFRSKNRTLLKPSVLSEIHLKTENDDLKENISDPENEIKLNGKENHKDGFLRNFSQLPNTLQNNRNNFNQNKSSREGSPSGSSTENKAERKNLQERNIKLCVELRKLETRAATLKASLDDHNAEKRELLTEQIQTQRNLQKLLDFISQFKETSVSVRSTSVSESSDASKSNDE
;
A
#
# COMPACT_ATOMS: atom_id res chain seq x y z
N MET A 1 -0.06 -7.69 7.50
CA MET A 1 -0.85 -7.33 8.70
C MET A 1 0.06 -7.41 9.90
N GLU A 2 0.22 -6.34 10.67
CA GLU A 2 1.03 -6.36 11.89
C GLU A 2 0.13 -6.57 13.11
N VAL A 3 0.33 -7.68 13.82
CA VAL A 3 -0.24 -7.91 15.15
C VAL A 3 0.42 -6.97 16.16
N SER A 4 -0.33 -6.45 17.12
CA SER A 4 0.24 -5.56 18.14
C SER A 4 1.40 -6.21 18.91
N ASN A 5 2.40 -5.39 19.29
CA ASN A 5 3.55 -5.89 20.04
C ASN A 5 3.17 -6.39 21.44
N GLU A 6 2.10 -5.86 22.00
CA GLU A 6 1.49 -6.33 23.26
C GLU A 6 1.00 -7.77 23.14
N ILE A 7 0.15 -8.10 22.16
CA ILE A 7 -0.33 -9.48 21.94
C ILE A 7 0.83 -10.43 21.61
N LYS A 8 1.81 -9.99 20.81
CA LYS A 8 3.01 -10.81 20.54
C LYS A 8 3.74 -11.19 21.82
N GLU A 9 3.84 -10.28 22.79
CA GLU A 9 4.51 -10.53 24.07
C GLU A 9 3.64 -11.37 25.02
N GLU A 10 2.33 -11.14 25.07
CA GLU A 10 1.37 -12.00 25.79
C GLU A 10 1.44 -13.46 25.31
N ILE A 11 1.55 -13.69 23.99
CA ILE A 11 1.74 -15.02 23.39
C ILE A 11 3.05 -15.64 23.87
N ARG A 12 4.19 -14.93 23.78
CA ARG A 12 5.50 -15.46 24.23
C ARG A 12 5.50 -15.80 25.72
N LYS A 13 4.93 -14.90 26.54
CA LYS A 13 4.82 -15.07 27.99
C LYS A 13 3.99 -16.32 28.32
N THR A 14 2.76 -16.41 27.81
CA THR A 14 1.86 -17.54 28.10
C THR A 14 2.35 -18.87 27.52
N GLN A 15 3.11 -18.87 26.42
CA GLN A 15 3.81 -20.05 25.92
C GLN A 15 4.94 -20.51 26.86
N THR A 16 5.72 -19.56 27.38
CA THR A 16 6.82 -19.83 28.32
C THR A 16 6.29 -20.35 29.66
N GLU A 17 5.22 -19.75 30.16
CA GLU A 17 4.50 -20.17 31.36
C GLU A 17 3.95 -21.59 31.19
N LEU A 18 3.24 -21.88 30.08
CA LEU A 18 2.71 -23.23 29.81
C LEU A 18 3.82 -24.28 29.73
N LYS A 19 4.92 -24.00 29.02
CA LYS A 19 6.07 -24.91 28.92
C LYS A 19 6.68 -25.19 30.31
N ASN A 20 6.73 -24.19 31.18
CA ASN A 20 7.22 -24.34 32.55
C ASN A 20 6.25 -25.15 33.43
N ALA A 21 4.94 -24.89 33.33
CA ALA A 21 3.92 -25.62 34.08
C ALA A 21 3.87 -27.11 33.70
N ILE A 22 3.90 -27.43 32.40
CA ILE A 22 3.98 -28.81 31.89
C ILE A 22 5.23 -29.53 32.43
N ARG A 23 6.39 -28.89 32.38
CA ARG A 23 7.64 -29.45 32.94
C ARG A 23 7.55 -29.71 34.44
N VAL A 24 6.92 -28.80 35.20
CA VAL A 24 6.71 -28.98 36.65
C VAL A 24 5.74 -30.12 36.94
N HIS A 25 4.63 -30.21 36.21
CA HIS A 25 3.69 -31.32 36.27
C HIS A 25 4.38 -32.66 36.00
N GLN A 26 5.17 -32.76 34.91
CA GLN A 26 5.93 -33.97 34.56
C GLN A 26 6.89 -34.42 35.69
N ILE A 27 7.60 -33.49 36.34
CA ILE A 27 8.48 -33.80 37.48
C ILE A 27 7.70 -34.38 38.65
N TRP A 28 6.52 -33.83 38.97
CA TRP A 28 5.68 -34.33 40.07
C TRP A 28 4.99 -35.66 39.73
N VAL A 29 4.59 -35.87 38.48
CA VAL A 29 4.06 -37.17 38.01
C VAL A 29 5.12 -38.27 38.12
N ALA A 30 6.36 -38.00 37.70
CA ALA A 30 7.46 -38.97 37.85
C ALA A 30 7.70 -39.35 39.33
N ARG A 31 7.75 -38.36 40.24
CA ARG A 31 7.88 -38.61 41.69
C ARG A 31 6.68 -39.37 42.28
N LEU A 32 5.48 -39.13 41.76
CA LEU A 32 4.27 -39.86 42.17
C LEU A 32 4.26 -41.30 41.64
N GLN A 33 4.98 -41.62 40.56
CA GLN A 33 5.17 -43.00 40.10
C GLN A 33 6.16 -43.77 41.00
N GLU A 34 7.14 -43.09 41.61
CA GLU A 34 8.08 -43.67 42.58
C GLU A 34 7.39 -43.99 43.93
N ASP A 35 6.50 -43.11 44.42
CA ASP A 35 5.69 -43.32 45.62
C ASP A 35 4.22 -42.94 45.38
N VAL A 36 3.44 -43.93 44.92
CA VAL A 36 2.03 -43.78 44.53
C VAL A 36 1.11 -43.44 45.71
N ASN A 37 1.55 -43.65 46.95
CA ASN A 37 0.75 -43.34 48.14
C ASN A 37 1.04 -41.94 48.71
N ASN A 38 2.03 -41.24 48.17
CA ASN A 38 2.43 -39.91 48.63
C ASN A 38 1.36 -38.84 48.43
N VAL A 39 0.69 -38.44 49.51
CA VAL A 39 -0.36 -37.41 49.49
C VAL A 39 0.18 -36.05 49.04
N HIS A 40 1.44 -35.72 49.40
CA HIS A 40 2.06 -34.45 48.99
C HIS A 40 2.33 -34.42 47.48
N TYR A 41 2.84 -35.51 46.87
CA TYR A 41 3.02 -35.55 45.42
C TYR A 41 1.69 -35.47 44.66
N LYS A 42 0.64 -36.15 45.13
CA LYS A 42 -0.73 -36.02 44.58
C LYS A 42 -1.20 -34.56 44.58
N SER A 43 -1.04 -33.86 45.71
CA SER A 43 -1.39 -32.44 45.83
C SER A 43 -0.59 -31.55 44.87
N LYS A 44 0.72 -31.82 44.67
CA LYS A 44 1.55 -31.07 43.71
C LYS A 44 1.20 -31.34 42.25
N VAL A 45 0.83 -32.57 41.89
CA VAL A 45 0.33 -32.91 40.54
C VAL A 45 -0.97 -32.14 40.26
N ILE A 46 -1.95 -32.20 41.17
CA ILE A 46 -3.25 -31.50 41.05
C ILE A 46 -3.05 -29.97 40.93
N GLN A 47 -2.14 -29.39 41.71
CA GLN A 47 -1.85 -27.96 41.59
C GLN A 47 -1.25 -27.62 40.22
N ALA A 48 -0.30 -28.41 39.72
CA ALA A 48 0.30 -28.16 38.42
C ALA A 48 -0.70 -28.37 37.26
N GLU A 49 -1.65 -29.31 37.39
CA GLU A 49 -2.78 -29.47 36.46
C GLU A 49 -3.68 -28.22 36.44
N LYS A 50 -4.01 -27.69 37.62
CA LYS A 50 -4.77 -26.44 37.73
C LYS A 50 -4.03 -25.27 37.07
N ASP A 51 -2.73 -25.11 37.35
CA ASP A 51 -1.91 -24.05 36.76
C ASP A 51 -1.90 -24.15 35.22
N ILE A 52 -1.81 -25.36 34.66
CA ILE A 52 -1.90 -25.60 33.19
C ILE A 52 -3.28 -25.18 32.65
N ILE A 53 -4.37 -25.51 33.36
CA ILE A 53 -5.73 -25.12 32.96
C ILE A 53 -5.91 -23.60 32.98
N ASP A 54 -5.47 -22.93 34.03
CA ASP A 54 -5.58 -21.47 34.19
C ASP A 54 -4.74 -20.71 33.14
N ILE A 55 -3.55 -21.22 32.81
CA ILE A 55 -2.74 -20.73 31.69
C ILE A 55 -3.46 -20.98 30.34
N GLY A 56 -4.08 -22.14 30.15
CA GLY A 56 -4.86 -22.45 28.95
C GLY A 56 -6.06 -21.52 28.74
N GLN A 57 -6.77 -21.16 29.82
CA GLN A 57 -7.82 -20.14 29.79
C GLN A 57 -7.26 -18.77 29.41
N THR A 58 -6.09 -18.41 29.94
CA THR A 58 -5.39 -17.15 29.60
C THR A 58 -5.00 -17.12 28.11
N GLN A 59 -4.44 -18.21 27.57
CA GLN A 59 -4.13 -18.33 26.14
C GLN A 59 -5.38 -18.19 25.25
N LYS A 60 -6.52 -18.73 25.68
CA LYS A 60 -7.80 -18.55 24.98
C LYS A 60 -8.18 -17.06 24.90
N LEU A 61 -8.04 -16.30 25.99
CA LEU A 61 -8.32 -14.86 26.00
C LEU A 61 -7.40 -14.08 25.04
N VAL A 62 -6.11 -14.41 25.01
CA VAL A 62 -5.14 -13.82 24.06
C VAL A 62 -5.53 -14.12 22.60
N LEU A 63 -6.00 -15.33 22.30
CA LEU A 63 -6.52 -15.69 20.97
C LEU A 63 -7.79 -14.92 20.59
N GLU A 64 -8.75 -14.72 21.52
CA GLU A 64 -9.92 -13.89 21.23
C GLU A 64 -9.54 -12.41 21.00
N ARG A 65 -8.55 -11.90 21.74
CA ARG A 65 -8.01 -10.55 21.54
C ARG A 65 -7.39 -10.40 20.14
N LEU A 66 -6.61 -11.40 19.71
CA LEU A 66 -6.00 -11.46 18.37
C LEU A 66 -7.06 -11.50 17.24
N ARG A 67 -8.13 -12.29 17.41
CA ARG A 67 -9.25 -12.33 16.44
C ARG A 67 -9.93 -10.97 16.30
N ARG A 68 -10.13 -10.25 17.42
CA ARG A 68 -10.71 -8.90 17.41
C ARG A 68 -9.81 -7.87 16.70
N GLU A 69 -8.48 -7.94 16.88
CA GLU A 69 -7.55 -7.08 16.12
C GLU A 69 -7.60 -7.34 14.61
N LEU A 70 -7.67 -8.61 14.20
CA LEU A 70 -7.83 -9.02 12.80
C LEU A 70 -9.12 -8.46 12.19
N GLU A 71 -10.25 -8.58 12.87
CA GLU A 71 -11.54 -8.07 12.41
C GLU A 71 -11.52 -6.54 12.24
N LEU A 72 -10.98 -5.81 13.22
CA LEU A 72 -10.80 -4.35 13.15
C LEU A 72 -9.84 -3.93 12.02
N TYR A 73 -8.82 -4.73 11.71
CA TYR A 73 -7.94 -4.49 10.56
C TYR A 73 -8.69 -4.67 9.23
N GLN A 74 -9.45 -5.77 9.07
CA GLN A 74 -10.27 -6.02 7.89
C GLN A 74 -11.34 -4.94 7.69
N GLN A 75 -11.99 -4.48 8.76
CA GLN A 75 -12.98 -3.40 8.70
C GLN A 75 -12.34 -2.08 8.24
N ARG A 76 -11.17 -1.71 8.79
CA ARG A 76 -10.41 -0.52 8.37
C ARG A 76 -9.98 -0.59 6.91
N LEU A 77 -9.55 -1.75 6.41
CA LEU A 77 -9.26 -1.97 4.99
C LEU A 77 -10.50 -1.76 4.10
N LYS A 78 -11.64 -2.36 4.47
CA LYS A 78 -12.92 -2.19 3.73
C LYS A 78 -13.32 -0.71 3.65
N THR A 79 -13.24 0.03 4.77
CA THR A 79 -13.54 1.47 4.80
C THR A 79 -12.54 2.29 3.98
N ARG A 80 -11.24 1.98 4.06
CA ARG A 80 -10.19 2.67 3.27
C ARG A 80 -10.39 2.47 1.77
N ASN A 81 -10.75 1.27 1.32
CA ASN A 81 -11.01 1.01 -0.10
C ASN A 81 -12.25 1.77 -0.60
N LYS A 82 -13.32 1.83 0.19
CA LYS A 82 -14.48 2.69 -0.12
C LYS A 82 -14.07 4.17 -0.26
N GLN A 83 -13.25 4.67 0.67
CA GLN A 83 -12.76 6.05 0.64
C GLN A 83 -11.91 6.34 -0.60
N ILE A 84 -11.01 5.41 -0.99
CA ILE A 84 -10.17 5.54 -2.19
C ILE A 84 -11.04 5.58 -3.46
N ASN A 85 -12.07 4.74 -3.56
CA ASN A 85 -12.98 4.76 -4.71
C ASN A 85 -13.71 6.12 -4.82
N ILE A 86 -14.24 6.65 -3.70
CA ILE A 86 -14.87 7.98 -3.66
C ILE A 86 -13.87 9.08 -4.06
N GLU A 87 -12.62 9.01 -3.62
CA GLU A 87 -11.56 9.96 -4.01
C GLU A 87 -11.25 9.90 -5.52
N ILE A 88 -11.24 8.70 -6.11
CA ILE A 88 -11.07 8.48 -7.56
C ILE A 88 -12.26 9.07 -8.33
N ASP A 89 -13.49 8.75 -7.93
CA ASP A 89 -14.71 9.23 -8.60
C ASP A 89 -14.80 10.77 -8.54
N ASN A 90 -14.56 11.37 -7.37
CA ASN A 90 -14.51 12.82 -7.20
C ASN A 90 -13.43 13.47 -8.08
N ARG A 91 -12.27 12.83 -8.22
CA ARG A 91 -11.19 13.32 -9.10
C ARG A 91 -11.59 13.24 -10.57
N LEU A 92 -12.29 12.18 -11.00
CA LEU A 92 -12.82 12.04 -12.36
C LEU A 92 -13.90 13.09 -12.66
N ILE A 93 -14.83 13.34 -11.73
CA ILE A 93 -15.85 14.39 -11.84
C ILE A 93 -15.19 15.78 -11.95
N ALA A 94 -14.20 16.07 -11.08
CA ALA A 94 -13.46 17.33 -11.14
C ALA A 94 -12.65 17.48 -12.45
N GLN A 95 -12.14 16.39 -13.03
CA GLN A 95 -11.51 16.38 -14.35
C GLN A 95 -12.52 16.75 -15.44
N GLN A 96 -13.67 16.08 -15.47
CA GLN A 96 -14.75 16.34 -16.45
C GLN A 96 -15.24 17.80 -16.39
N ILE A 97 -15.42 18.36 -15.19
CA ILE A 97 -15.82 19.77 -15.00
C ILE A 97 -14.78 20.72 -15.59
N ARG A 98 -13.47 20.49 -15.34
CA ARG A 98 -12.39 21.32 -15.91
C ARG A 98 -12.34 21.23 -17.43
N ASP A 99 -12.46 20.03 -17.98
CA ASP A 99 -12.44 19.80 -19.43
C ASP A 99 -13.67 20.43 -20.11
N HIS A 100 -14.83 20.41 -19.44
CA HIS A 100 -16.05 21.09 -19.88
C HIS A 100 -15.88 22.62 -19.88
N GLN A 101 -15.36 23.20 -18.79
CA GLN A 101 -15.05 24.64 -18.70
C GLN A 101 -14.06 25.09 -19.79
N LEU A 102 -13.03 24.29 -20.06
CA LEU A 102 -12.07 24.55 -21.14
C LEU A 102 -12.74 24.54 -22.52
N LYS A 103 -13.63 23.57 -22.80
CA LYS A 103 -14.39 23.48 -24.06
C LYS A 103 -15.35 24.68 -24.26
N PHE A 104 -15.98 25.18 -23.20
CA PHE A 104 -16.81 26.38 -23.28
C PHE A 104 -15.97 27.65 -23.50
N ARG A 105 -14.84 27.78 -22.80
CA ARG A 105 -13.93 28.91 -22.97
C ARG A 105 -13.27 28.95 -24.36
N SER A 106 -12.97 27.80 -24.96
CA SER A 106 -12.38 27.73 -26.30
C SER A 106 -13.39 28.08 -27.41
N LYS A 107 -14.63 27.57 -27.33
CA LYS A 107 -15.71 27.90 -28.28
C LYS A 107 -16.08 29.40 -28.28
N ASN A 108 -16.04 30.05 -27.12
CA ASN A 108 -16.35 31.47 -27.02
C ASN A 108 -15.18 32.39 -27.44
N ARG A 109 -13.94 31.88 -27.50
CA ARG A 109 -12.77 32.63 -28.00
C ARG A 109 -12.72 32.79 -29.51
N THR A 110 -13.42 31.95 -30.27
CA THR A 110 -13.51 32.07 -31.75
C THR A 110 -14.59 33.04 -32.23
N LEU A 111 -15.37 33.65 -31.34
CA LEU A 111 -16.46 34.59 -31.69
C LEU A 111 -16.20 36.06 -31.29
N LEU A 112 -15.24 36.35 -30.40
CA LEU A 112 -14.81 37.73 -30.15
C LEU A 112 -13.60 38.09 -31.02
N LYS A 113 -13.84 38.92 -32.04
CA LYS A 113 -12.77 39.63 -32.76
C LYS A 113 -12.05 40.59 -31.78
N PRO A 114 -10.71 40.73 -31.82
CA PRO A 114 -9.97 41.64 -30.92
C PRO A 114 -10.14 43.16 -31.19
N SER A 115 -11.23 43.59 -31.81
CA SER A 115 -11.42 44.99 -32.24
C SER A 115 -12.88 45.43 -32.10
N VAL A 116 -13.08 46.74 -31.94
CA VAL A 116 -14.34 47.44 -31.61
C VAL A 116 -14.78 47.31 -30.14
N LEU A 117 -13.95 47.82 -29.24
CA LEU A 117 -14.40 48.46 -27.98
C LEU A 117 -13.41 49.57 -27.58
N SER A 118 -13.07 50.40 -28.57
CA SER A 118 -12.52 51.74 -28.37
C SER A 118 -13.69 52.73 -28.48
N GLU A 119 -13.66 53.79 -27.68
CA GLU A 119 -14.72 54.82 -27.56
C GLU A 119 -16.05 54.38 -26.92
N ILE A 120 -16.08 54.48 -25.58
CA ILE A 120 -17.19 55.17 -24.92
C ILE A 120 -16.57 56.31 -24.10
N HIS A 121 -16.62 57.53 -24.63
CA HIS A 121 -16.29 58.74 -23.87
C HIS A 121 -17.48 59.11 -22.98
N LEU A 122 -17.39 58.85 -21.67
CA LEU A 122 -18.31 59.43 -20.69
C LEU A 122 -17.77 60.79 -20.24
N LYS A 123 -18.42 61.85 -20.70
CA LYS A 123 -18.39 63.14 -19.99
C LYS A 123 -19.45 63.08 -18.90
N THR A 124 -19.05 63.22 -17.65
CA THR A 124 -19.97 63.38 -16.52
C THR A 124 -19.69 64.74 -15.89
N GLU A 125 -20.66 65.64 -16.01
CA GLU A 125 -20.71 66.92 -15.30
C GLU A 125 -21.39 66.69 -13.93
N ASN A 126 -21.19 67.60 -12.98
CA ASN A 126 -21.55 67.43 -11.56
C ASN A 126 -23.10 67.37 -11.36
N ASP A 127 -23.68 66.79 -10.29
CA ASP A 127 -23.54 67.17 -8.88
C ASP A 127 -24.05 66.08 -7.89
N ASP A 128 -23.54 66.15 -6.66
CA ASP A 128 -24.14 65.76 -5.36
C ASP A 128 -24.99 64.48 -5.21
N LEU A 129 -24.41 63.43 -4.59
CA LEU A 129 -24.67 63.04 -3.18
C LEU A 129 -23.98 61.72 -2.74
N LYS A 130 -23.26 61.80 -1.62
CA LYS A 130 -22.89 60.72 -0.65
C LYS A 130 -22.01 59.53 -1.08
N GLU A 131 -20.72 59.70 -0.74
CA GLU A 131 -19.90 58.83 0.14
C GLU A 131 -19.67 57.33 -0.16
N ASN A 132 -18.36 56.98 -0.18
CA ASN A 132 -17.73 55.66 0.06
C ASN A 132 -17.85 54.64 -1.11
N ILE A 133 -16.94 54.55 -2.11
CA ILE A 133 -15.45 54.69 -2.13
C ILE A 133 -14.78 53.63 -1.20
N SER A 134 -13.89 52.72 -1.63
CA SER A 134 -13.44 52.32 -2.99
C SER A 134 -12.65 50.99 -2.99
N ASP A 135 -12.68 50.29 -4.14
CA ASP A 135 -11.54 49.56 -4.77
C ASP A 135 -10.64 50.63 -5.46
N PRO A 136 -9.34 50.49 -5.86
CA PRO A 136 -8.67 49.26 -6.35
C PRO A 136 -7.11 49.25 -6.20
N GLU A 137 -6.40 48.70 -7.22
CA GLU A 137 -4.98 48.93 -7.67
C GLU A 137 -3.91 47.86 -7.33
N ASN A 138 -2.90 47.57 -8.18
CA ASN A 138 -2.84 47.59 -9.66
C ASN A 138 -1.63 46.73 -10.18
N GLU A 139 -1.61 46.51 -11.50
CA GLU A 139 -0.57 45.96 -12.38
C GLU A 139 0.91 45.83 -11.95
N ILE A 140 1.55 44.74 -12.43
CA ILE A 140 2.77 44.87 -13.27
C ILE A 140 2.61 44.00 -14.54
N LYS A 141 2.64 44.65 -15.71
CA LYS A 141 2.88 44.02 -17.02
C LYS A 141 4.38 43.82 -17.25
N LEU A 142 4.79 42.74 -17.92
CA LEU A 142 5.96 42.73 -18.82
C LEU A 142 5.78 41.70 -19.93
N ASN A 143 6.40 41.95 -21.09
CA ASN A 143 5.93 41.46 -22.40
C ASN A 143 7.09 40.92 -23.27
N GLY A 144 6.79 39.99 -24.20
CA GLY A 144 7.74 39.36 -25.15
C GLY A 144 7.52 37.84 -25.23
N LYS A 145 6.95 37.26 -26.30
CA LYS A 145 7.56 37.01 -27.64
C LYS A 145 8.80 36.08 -27.55
N GLU A 146 8.93 34.98 -28.31
CA GLU A 146 8.12 34.43 -29.42
C GLU A 146 8.54 32.96 -29.74
N ASN A 147 7.75 32.25 -30.57
CA ASN A 147 8.12 31.12 -31.45
C ASN A 147 8.41 29.66 -30.96
N HIS A 148 7.42 28.79 -31.24
CA HIS A 148 7.51 27.56 -32.07
C HIS A 148 8.65 26.51 -31.87
N LYS A 149 8.30 25.27 -31.45
CA LYS A 149 7.97 24.11 -32.35
C LYS A 149 7.71 22.80 -31.58
N ASP A 150 6.96 21.90 -32.21
CA ASP A 150 6.64 20.54 -31.75
C ASP A 150 7.82 19.55 -31.90
N GLY A 151 7.78 18.40 -31.19
CA GLY A 151 8.55 17.22 -31.61
C GLY A 151 9.03 16.24 -30.52
N PHE A 152 8.18 15.25 -30.20
CA PHE A 152 8.48 13.82 -29.91
C PHE A 152 9.77 13.36 -29.15
N LEU A 153 9.53 12.45 -28.18
CA LEU A 153 10.28 11.21 -27.82
C LEU A 153 11.68 11.03 -28.49
N ARG A 154 12.75 10.64 -27.76
CA ARG A 154 12.83 9.42 -26.92
C ARG A 154 14.19 9.37 -26.18
N ASN A 155 14.33 8.42 -25.23
CA ASN A 155 15.57 7.89 -24.64
C ASN A 155 16.45 8.83 -23.81
N PHE A 156 16.51 8.60 -22.49
CA PHE A 156 17.79 8.58 -21.76
C PHE A 156 17.74 7.54 -20.65
N SER A 157 18.42 6.42 -20.90
CA SER A 157 18.82 5.45 -19.88
C SER A 157 20.13 5.90 -19.24
N GLN A 158 20.32 5.58 -17.96
CA GLN A 158 21.54 5.77 -17.15
C GLN A 158 21.90 7.23 -16.78
N LEU A 159 21.92 7.52 -15.48
CA LEU A 159 22.93 8.38 -14.82
C LEU A 159 23.07 7.89 -13.35
N PRO A 160 24.27 7.99 -12.72
CA PRO A 160 24.57 7.33 -11.45
C PRO A 160 24.32 8.20 -10.21
N ASN A 161 24.42 7.56 -9.03
CA ASN A 161 24.42 8.22 -7.73
C ASN A 161 25.58 9.22 -7.59
N THR A 162 25.29 10.43 -7.11
CA THR A 162 26.31 11.28 -6.46
C THR A 162 25.71 12.08 -5.30
N LEU A 163 26.16 11.78 -4.08
CA LEU A 163 25.93 12.60 -2.89
C LEU A 163 26.78 13.88 -2.98
N GLN A 164 26.16 15.05 -2.87
CA GLN A 164 26.88 16.27 -2.48
C GLN A 164 26.16 17.00 -1.35
N ASN A 165 26.72 16.86 -0.15
CA ASN A 165 26.51 17.80 0.93
C ASN A 165 27.04 19.18 0.47
N ASN A 166 26.28 20.25 0.66
CA ASN A 166 26.84 21.59 0.68
C ASN A 166 26.42 22.33 1.94
N ARG A 167 27.44 22.80 2.67
CA ARG A 167 27.36 23.27 4.06
C ARG A 167 27.48 24.79 4.02
N ASN A 168 26.45 25.50 4.44
CA ASN A 168 26.40 26.96 4.32
C ASN A 168 27.50 27.64 5.16
N ASN A 169 28.51 28.21 4.49
CA ASN A 169 29.36 29.25 5.05
C ASN A 169 28.71 30.61 4.76
N PHE A 170 28.39 31.37 5.79
CA PHE A 170 27.95 32.76 5.65
C PHE A 170 28.71 33.63 6.64
N ASN A 171 29.67 34.41 6.16
CA ASN A 171 30.26 35.47 6.98
C ASN A 171 30.90 36.61 6.17
N GLN A 172 30.47 37.82 6.52
CA GLN A 172 31.18 39.11 6.51
C GLN A 172 31.22 40.06 5.28
N ASN A 173 30.79 41.31 5.58
CA ASN A 173 31.30 42.63 5.15
C ASN A 173 30.99 43.12 3.70
N LYS A 174 30.89 44.42 3.34
CA LYS A 174 30.78 45.79 3.96
C LYS A 174 30.47 46.78 2.78
N SER A 175 30.04 48.05 2.87
CA SER A 175 29.49 48.94 3.92
C SER A 175 29.02 50.29 3.29
N SER A 176 28.08 51.01 3.92
CA SER A 176 27.81 52.47 3.81
C SER A 176 27.48 53.13 2.45
N ARG A 177 26.29 53.74 2.31
CA ARG A 177 26.06 55.22 2.25
C ARG A 177 24.55 55.58 2.22
N GLU A 178 24.23 56.82 2.57
CA GLU A 178 22.87 57.36 2.71
C GLU A 178 22.19 57.70 1.37
N GLY A 179 20.84 57.79 1.33
CA GLY A 179 20.12 58.23 0.14
C GLY A 179 18.59 58.07 0.15
N SER A 180 17.89 58.85 0.97
CA SER A 180 16.46 59.25 0.85
C SER A 180 15.34 58.17 0.92
N PRO A 181 14.09 58.56 1.31
CA PRO A 181 13.04 57.61 1.68
C PRO A 181 12.11 57.25 0.50
N SER A 182 11.84 55.96 0.32
CA SER A 182 10.73 55.47 -0.51
C SER A 182 10.14 54.20 0.09
N GLY A 183 8.82 54.20 0.32
CA GLY A 183 8.11 53.24 1.15
C GLY A 183 7.74 51.92 0.46
N SER A 184 8.73 51.14 -0.02
CA SER A 184 8.47 49.82 -0.65
C SER A 184 9.42 48.68 -0.22
N SER A 185 10.34 48.94 0.72
CA SER A 185 11.36 47.96 1.14
C SER A 185 10.84 46.85 2.07
N THR A 186 9.73 47.06 2.76
CA THR A 186 9.12 46.10 3.70
C THR A 186 8.30 45.03 2.99
N GLU A 187 7.53 45.43 1.98
CA GLU A 187 6.62 44.56 1.22
C GLU A 187 7.38 43.50 0.42
N ASN A 188 8.43 43.92 -0.31
CA ASN A 188 9.37 43.02 -0.99
C ASN A 188 10.05 42.00 -0.03
N LYS A 189 10.27 42.36 1.23
CA LYS A 189 10.83 41.43 2.26
C LYS A 189 9.76 40.47 2.80
N ALA A 190 8.52 40.91 2.92
CA ALA A 190 7.40 40.06 3.32
C ALA A 190 7.06 39.03 2.23
N GLU A 191 6.97 39.46 0.97
CA GLU A 191 6.72 38.57 -0.15
C GLU A 191 7.83 37.51 -0.30
N ARG A 192 9.11 37.92 -0.21
CA ARG A 192 10.25 36.99 -0.24
C ARG A 192 10.18 35.93 0.87
N LYS A 193 9.75 36.30 2.09
CA LYS A 193 9.52 35.35 3.19
C LYS A 193 8.36 34.40 2.88
N ASN A 194 7.24 34.91 2.38
CA ASN A 194 6.08 34.10 2.00
C ASN A 194 6.41 33.09 0.88
N LEU A 195 7.20 33.51 -0.11
CA LEU A 195 7.69 32.64 -1.19
C LEU A 195 8.67 31.59 -0.66
N GLN A 196 9.58 31.96 0.25
CA GLN A 196 10.49 31.00 0.90
C GLN A 196 9.71 29.95 1.72
N GLU A 197 8.69 30.36 2.47
CA GLU A 197 7.85 29.43 3.24
C GLU A 197 7.04 28.49 2.33
N ARG A 198 6.46 29.01 1.23
CA ARG A 198 5.79 28.19 0.20
C ARG A 198 6.76 27.20 -0.45
N ASN A 199 7.98 27.62 -0.75
CA ASN A 199 9.01 26.75 -1.34
C ASN A 199 9.39 25.61 -0.37
N ILE A 200 9.58 25.91 0.92
CA ILE A 200 9.83 24.90 1.96
C ILE A 200 8.64 23.92 2.07
N LYS A 201 7.39 24.41 2.07
CA LYS A 201 6.19 23.56 2.08
C LYS A 201 6.14 22.63 0.87
N LEU A 202 6.40 23.14 -0.33
CA LEU A 202 6.47 22.35 -1.56
C LEU A 202 7.59 21.30 -1.51
N CYS A 203 8.80 21.62 -1.00
CA CYS A 203 9.87 20.64 -0.84
C CYS A 203 9.51 19.50 0.13
N VAL A 204 8.78 19.81 1.22
CA VAL A 204 8.28 18.80 2.16
C VAL A 204 7.20 17.92 1.52
N GLU A 205 6.31 18.50 0.72
CA GLU A 205 5.26 17.76 0.00
C GLU A 205 5.84 16.88 -1.11
N LEU A 206 6.80 17.38 -1.88
CA LEU A 206 7.53 16.64 -2.90
C LEU A 206 8.20 15.40 -2.28
N ARG A 207 8.90 15.55 -1.14
CA ARG A 207 9.51 14.41 -0.41
C ARG A 207 8.48 13.39 0.09
N LYS A 208 7.30 13.83 0.52
CA LYS A 208 6.19 12.94 0.91
C LYS A 208 5.67 12.16 -0.31
N LEU A 209 5.56 12.81 -1.47
CA LEU A 209 5.14 12.17 -2.72
C LEU A 209 6.18 11.17 -3.23
N GLU A 210 7.47 11.50 -3.19
CA GLU A 210 8.59 10.59 -3.50
C GLU A 210 8.56 9.35 -2.60
N THR A 211 8.39 9.53 -1.29
CA THR A 211 8.30 8.43 -0.33
C THR A 211 7.09 7.55 -0.63
N ARG A 212 5.91 8.15 -0.89
CA ARG A 212 4.69 7.41 -1.26
C ARG A 212 4.86 6.66 -2.60
N ALA A 213 5.55 7.24 -3.57
CA ALA A 213 5.84 6.59 -4.85
C ALA A 213 6.79 5.39 -4.66
N ALA A 214 7.83 5.52 -3.83
CA ALA A 214 8.72 4.42 -3.49
C ALA A 214 7.98 3.27 -2.77
N THR A 215 7.11 3.58 -1.79
CA THR A 215 6.29 2.56 -1.12
C THR A 215 5.31 1.86 -2.08
N LEU A 216 4.66 2.62 -2.98
CA LEU A 216 3.75 2.04 -3.98
C LEU A 216 4.50 1.15 -4.97
N LYS A 217 5.73 1.53 -5.36
CA LYS A 217 6.57 0.70 -6.23
C LYS A 217 6.96 -0.62 -5.56
N ALA A 218 7.46 -0.56 -4.32
CA ALA A 218 7.80 -1.78 -3.56
C ALA A 218 6.60 -2.72 -3.43
N SER A 219 5.44 -2.19 -3.04
CA SER A 219 4.20 -2.98 -2.94
C SER A 219 3.73 -3.60 -4.25
N LEU A 220 4.03 -2.97 -5.40
CA LEU A 220 3.74 -3.53 -6.73
C LEU A 220 4.73 -4.64 -7.10
N ASP A 221 6.00 -4.46 -6.77
CA ASP A 221 7.05 -5.46 -6.98
C ASP A 221 6.80 -6.72 -6.13
N ASP A 222 6.37 -6.56 -4.87
CA ASP A 222 5.95 -7.65 -3.96
C ASP A 222 4.77 -8.45 -4.53
N HIS A 223 3.69 -7.77 -4.93
CA HIS A 223 2.51 -8.42 -5.53
C HIS A 223 2.86 -9.12 -6.86
N ASN A 224 3.82 -8.60 -7.63
CA ASN A 224 4.35 -9.27 -8.81
C ASN A 224 5.29 -10.45 -8.50
N ALA A 225 5.87 -10.53 -7.30
CA ALA A 225 6.58 -11.71 -6.83
C ALA A 225 5.58 -12.81 -6.42
N GLU A 226 4.61 -12.50 -5.57
CA GLU A 226 3.54 -13.41 -5.14
C GLU A 226 2.79 -14.02 -6.33
N LYS A 227 2.44 -13.19 -7.33
CA LYS A 227 1.80 -13.68 -8.57
C LYS A 227 2.66 -14.68 -9.35
N ARG A 228 4.00 -14.55 -9.34
CA ARG A 228 4.91 -15.49 -10.02
C ARG A 228 5.07 -16.80 -9.22
N GLU A 229 5.05 -16.71 -7.90
CA GLU A 229 5.08 -17.86 -7.00
C GLU A 229 3.81 -18.71 -7.18
N LEU A 230 2.62 -18.12 -7.07
CA LEU A 230 1.33 -18.78 -7.30
C LEU A 230 1.23 -19.44 -8.69
N LEU A 231 1.73 -18.79 -9.75
CA LEU A 231 1.77 -19.38 -11.09
C LEU A 231 2.69 -20.62 -11.14
N THR A 232 3.80 -20.60 -10.39
CA THR A 232 4.73 -21.73 -10.29
C THR A 232 4.10 -22.90 -9.54
N GLU A 233 3.41 -22.64 -8.43
CA GLU A 233 2.63 -23.65 -7.69
C GLU A 233 1.51 -24.25 -8.53
N GLN A 234 0.80 -23.44 -9.31
CA GLN A 234 -0.25 -23.89 -10.23
C GLN A 234 0.32 -24.85 -11.28
N ILE A 235 1.42 -24.47 -11.95
CA ILE A 235 2.10 -25.33 -12.94
C ILE A 235 2.58 -26.64 -12.29
N GLN A 236 3.12 -26.58 -11.08
CA GLN A 236 3.59 -27.76 -10.37
C GLN A 236 2.43 -28.70 -9.98
N THR A 237 1.30 -28.13 -9.54
CA THR A 237 0.07 -28.89 -9.25
C THR A 237 -0.46 -29.58 -10.50
N GLN A 238 -0.50 -28.89 -11.65
CA GLN A 238 -0.87 -29.48 -12.93
C GLN A 238 0.04 -30.64 -13.34
N ARG A 239 1.37 -30.51 -13.18
CA ARG A 239 2.31 -31.63 -13.43
C ARG A 239 2.08 -32.81 -12.49
N ASN A 240 1.78 -32.57 -11.23
CA ASN A 240 1.50 -33.63 -10.26
C ASN A 240 0.20 -34.38 -10.61
N LEU A 241 -0.84 -33.66 -11.03
CA LEU A 241 -2.08 -34.25 -11.52
C LEU A 241 -1.84 -35.07 -12.80
N GLN A 242 -1.03 -34.57 -13.74
CA GLN A 242 -0.69 -35.33 -14.96
C GLN A 242 0.01 -36.65 -14.61
N LYS A 243 1.04 -36.62 -13.75
CA LYS A 243 1.73 -37.85 -13.29
C LYS A 243 0.78 -38.86 -12.66
N LEU A 244 -0.24 -38.41 -11.92
CA LEU A 244 -1.25 -39.29 -11.32
C LEU A 244 -2.17 -39.89 -12.39
N LEU A 245 -2.59 -39.12 -13.40
CA LEU A 245 -3.36 -39.62 -14.53
C LEU A 245 -2.57 -40.62 -15.37
N ASP A 246 -1.29 -40.35 -15.63
CA ASP A 246 -0.38 -41.27 -16.32
C ASP A 246 -0.22 -42.59 -15.55
N PHE A 247 -0.02 -42.52 -14.23
CA PHE A 247 0.05 -43.70 -13.35
C PHE A 247 -1.26 -44.51 -13.36
N ILE A 248 -2.41 -43.86 -13.25
CA ILE A 248 -3.72 -44.54 -13.31
C ILE A 248 -3.94 -45.21 -14.67
N SER A 249 -3.43 -44.60 -15.76
CA SER A 249 -3.55 -45.16 -17.11
C SER A 249 -2.68 -46.41 -17.26
N GLN A 250 -1.40 -46.35 -16.86
CA GLN A 250 -0.50 -47.52 -16.81
C GLN A 250 -1.06 -48.64 -15.90
N PHE A 251 -1.66 -48.29 -14.76
CA PHE A 251 -2.28 -49.27 -13.86
C PHE A 251 -3.49 -49.96 -14.50
N LYS A 252 -4.31 -49.24 -15.27
CA LYS A 252 -5.42 -49.83 -16.03
C LYS A 252 -4.93 -50.75 -17.14
N GLU A 253 -3.93 -50.33 -17.92
CA GLU A 253 -3.36 -51.12 -19.02
C GLU A 253 -2.74 -52.42 -18.51
N THR A 254 -1.95 -52.36 -17.43
CA THR A 254 -1.41 -53.55 -16.77
C THR A 254 -2.50 -54.46 -16.18
N SER A 255 -3.54 -53.89 -15.55
CA SER A 255 -4.68 -54.66 -15.04
C SER A 255 -5.47 -55.38 -16.13
N VAL A 256 -5.57 -54.81 -17.33
CA VAL A 256 -6.20 -55.47 -18.49
C VAL A 256 -5.27 -56.56 -19.05
N SER A 257 -3.97 -56.27 -19.19
CA SER A 257 -2.97 -57.21 -19.70
C SER A 257 -2.91 -58.51 -18.88
N VAL A 258 -2.92 -58.42 -17.55
CA VAL A 258 -2.93 -59.61 -16.66
C VAL A 258 -4.23 -60.41 -16.75
N ARG A 259 -5.35 -59.78 -17.10
CA ARG A 259 -6.64 -60.47 -17.29
C ARG A 259 -6.76 -61.17 -18.65
N SER A 260 -5.99 -60.72 -19.65
CA SER A 260 -5.94 -61.32 -20.99
C SER A 260 -5.03 -62.55 -21.10
N THR A 261 -4.24 -62.88 -20.08
CA THR A 261 -3.37 -64.07 -20.07
C THR A 261 -3.94 -65.28 -19.32
N SER A 262 -5.13 -65.16 -18.71
CA SER A 262 -5.72 -66.21 -17.87
C SER A 262 -6.95 -66.93 -18.46
N VAL A 263 -7.24 -66.77 -19.76
CA VAL A 263 -8.39 -67.42 -20.43
C VAL A 263 -8.01 -67.82 -21.87
N SER A 264 -7.21 -68.90 -22.01
CA SER A 264 -6.95 -69.59 -23.28
C SER A 264 -6.48 -71.04 -23.06
N GLU A 265 -7.22 -71.85 -22.28
CA GLU A 265 -6.97 -73.30 -22.21
C GLU A 265 -8.20 -74.08 -21.70
N SER A 266 -9.20 -74.29 -22.57
CA SER A 266 -10.24 -75.34 -22.40
C SER A 266 -11.19 -75.46 -23.61
N SER A 267 -10.66 -75.85 -24.77
CA SER A 267 -11.45 -76.43 -25.87
C SER A 267 -10.65 -77.52 -26.58
N ASP A 268 -11.38 -78.51 -27.12
CA ASP A 268 -10.94 -79.49 -28.12
C ASP A 268 -9.90 -80.55 -27.75
N ALA A 269 -10.40 -81.65 -27.16
CA ALA A 269 -9.95 -82.99 -27.49
C ALA A 269 -11.13 -83.98 -27.53
N SER A 270 -11.71 -84.19 -28.72
CA SER A 270 -12.67 -85.26 -28.99
C SER A 270 -12.06 -86.30 -29.93
N LYS A 271 -12.38 -87.58 -29.67
CA LYS A 271 -12.26 -88.80 -30.51
C LYS A 271 -11.06 -89.76 -30.33
N SER A 272 -11.46 -91.04 -30.39
CA SER A 272 -10.84 -92.23 -31.01
C SER A 272 -9.51 -92.79 -30.47
N ASN A 273 -9.56 -93.96 -29.81
CA ASN A 273 -9.51 -95.33 -30.40
C ASN A 273 -10.02 -96.30 -29.30
N ASP A 274 -10.78 -97.38 -29.55
CA ASP A 274 -10.64 -98.57 -30.43
C ASP A 274 -9.62 -99.62 -29.91
N GLU A 275 -10.13 -100.86 -29.82
CA GLU A 275 -9.56 -102.17 -29.38
C GLU A 275 -9.12 -102.35 -27.91
#